data_AF-A0A2D0NCA9-F1
#
_entry.id   AF-A0A2D0NCA9-F1
#
_cell.length_a   1.000
_cell.length_b   1.000
_cell.length_c   1.000
_cell.angle_alpha   90.00
_cell.angle_beta   90.00
_cell.angle_gamma   90.00
#
_symmetry.space_group_name_H-M   'P 1'
#
loop_
_entity.id
_entity.type
_entity.pdbx_description
1 polymer ?
#
loop_
_entity_poly.entity_id
_entity_poly.type
_entity_poly.pdbx_seq_one_letter_code
_entity_poly.pdbx_strand_id
1 'polypeptide(L)'
;MENDALITAIKENTAVMRELLKLERARITRSEWMTPEEVAQLIGLDTNTTTKYYRRQVSRAADRYGLRVTGNKKPRYWRADIIEYNRKLLAGTAVIPGGNR
;
A
#
# COMPACT_ATOMS: atom_id res chain seq x y z
N MET A 1 -7.30 13.04 44.34
CA MET A 1 -6.41 13.56 43.27
C MET A 1 -5.61 12.46 42.59
N GLU A 2 -4.94 11.57 43.34
CA GLU A 2 -4.14 10.47 42.73
C GLU A 2 -4.98 9.43 41.98
N ASN A 3 -6.18 9.09 42.50
CA ASN A 3 -7.11 8.18 41.83
C ASN A 3 -7.67 8.73 40.50
N ASP A 4 -7.92 10.03 40.40
CA ASP A 4 -8.47 10.63 39.18
C ASP A 4 -7.44 10.64 38.05
N ALA A 5 -6.16 10.88 38.38
CA ALA A 5 -5.05 10.76 37.44
C ALA A 5 -4.87 9.31 36.97
N LEU A 6 -4.98 8.33 37.87
CA LEU A 6 -4.90 6.91 37.53
C LEU A 6 -6.06 6.47 36.62
N ILE A 7 -7.29 6.88 36.93
CA ILE A 7 -8.48 6.60 36.11
C ILE A 7 -8.34 7.24 34.72
N THR A 8 -7.78 8.44 34.64
CA THR A 8 -7.53 9.14 33.37
C THR A 8 -6.50 8.40 32.52
N ALA A 9 -5.38 8.00 33.10
CA ALA A 9 -4.35 7.23 32.41
C ALA A 9 -4.87 5.88 31.89
N ILE A 10 -5.73 5.20 32.65
CA ILE A 10 -6.37 3.94 32.19
C ILE A 10 -7.31 4.20 31.02
N LYS A 11 -8.10 5.28 31.03
CA LYS A 11 -9.00 5.65 29.93
C LYS A 11 -8.24 5.96 28.65
N GLU A 12 -7.15 6.72 28.75
CA GLU A 12 -6.29 7.06 27.61
C GLU A 12 -5.65 5.82 27.00
N ASN A 13 -5.05 4.94 27.82
CA ASN A 13 -4.49 3.68 27.34
C ASN A 13 -5.54 2.78 26.67
N THR A 14 -6.75 2.72 27.23
CA THR A 14 -7.84 1.95 26.64
C THR A 14 -8.27 2.52 25.28
N ALA A 15 -8.28 3.85 25.13
CA ALA A 15 -8.61 4.51 23.87
C ALA A 15 -7.55 4.21 22.79
N VAL A 16 -6.26 4.32 23.15
CA VAL A 16 -5.14 3.97 22.26
C VAL A 16 -5.24 2.51 21.81
N MET A 17 -5.53 1.59 22.73
CA MET A 17 -5.65 0.16 22.42
C MET A 17 -6.82 -0.13 21.47
N ARG A 18 -7.95 0.57 21.62
CA ARG A 18 -9.09 0.44 20.69
C ARG A 18 -8.74 0.89 19.29
N GLU A 19 -8.02 2.01 19.16
CA GLU A 19 -7.54 2.48 17.86
C GLU A 19 -6.54 1.50 17.23
N LEU A 20 -5.62 0.93 18.01
CA LEU A 20 -4.71 -0.12 17.53
C LEU A 20 -5.47 -1.36 17.02
N LEU A 21 -6.46 -1.84 17.77
CA LEU A 21 -7.30 -2.97 17.35
C LEU A 21 -8.09 -2.67 16.07
N LYS A 22 -8.55 -1.43 15.90
CA LYS A 22 -9.24 -0.99 14.68
C LYS A 22 -8.30 -0.97 13.47
N LEU A 23 -7.08 -0.47 13.64
CA LEU A 23 -6.05 -0.49 12.60
C LEU A 23 -5.65 -1.92 12.23
N GLU A 24 -5.52 -2.81 13.22
CA GLU A 24 -5.16 -4.21 12.99
C GLU A 24 -6.29 -4.98 12.30
N ARG A 25 -7.55 -4.75 12.68
CA ARG A 25 -8.71 -5.28 11.96
C ARG A 25 -8.76 -4.78 10.52
N ALA A 26 -8.51 -3.49 10.30
CA ALA A 26 -8.42 -2.93 8.95
C ALA A 26 -7.25 -3.52 8.14
N ARG A 27 -6.14 -3.89 8.79
CA ARG A 27 -5.03 -4.61 8.17
C ARG A 27 -5.44 -6.02 7.73
N ILE A 28 -6.15 -6.76 8.59
CA ILE A 28 -6.60 -8.13 8.34
C ILE A 28 -7.68 -8.18 7.23
N THR A 29 -8.58 -7.20 7.19
CA THR A 29 -9.67 -7.16 6.19
C THR A 29 -9.27 -6.56 4.85
N ARG A 30 -8.05 -6.02 4.72
CA ARG A 30 -7.55 -5.49 3.44
C ARG A 30 -7.37 -6.63 2.44
N SER A 31 -8.15 -6.60 1.37
CA SER A 31 -8.01 -7.52 0.22
C SER A 31 -6.56 -7.68 -0.20
N GLU A 32 -6.10 -8.91 -0.40
CA GLU A 32 -4.72 -9.24 -0.81
C GLU A 32 -4.37 -8.72 -2.22
N TRP A 33 -5.36 -8.27 -2.97
CA TRP A 33 -5.24 -7.74 -4.32
C TRP A 33 -5.38 -6.21 -4.34
N MET A 34 -4.38 -5.53 -4.90
CA MET A 34 -4.30 -4.08 -5.00
C MET A 34 -4.76 -3.56 -6.35
N THR A 35 -5.42 -2.40 -6.40
CA THR A 35 -5.75 -1.72 -7.66
C THR A 35 -4.52 -1.01 -8.27
N PRO A 36 -4.53 -0.64 -9.56
CA PRO A 36 -3.43 0.11 -10.16
C PRO A 36 -3.11 1.42 -9.43
N GLU A 37 -4.12 2.07 -8.85
CA GLU A 37 -3.98 3.31 -8.08
C GLU A 37 -3.28 3.06 -6.75
N GLU A 38 -3.69 2.02 -6.02
CA GLU A 38 -3.04 1.63 -4.75
C GLU A 38 -1.58 1.24 -4.99
N VAL A 39 -1.30 0.54 -6.11
CA VAL A 39 0.08 0.22 -6.49
C VAL A 39 0.85 1.51 -6.79
N ALA A 40 0.31 2.39 -7.63
CA ALA A 40 0.95 3.65 -8.01
C ALA A 40 1.30 4.50 -6.78
N GLN A 41 0.38 4.65 -5.84
CA GLN A 41 0.64 5.35 -4.59
C GLN A 41 1.78 4.70 -3.79
N LEU A 42 1.81 3.36 -3.70
CA LEU A 42 2.83 2.64 -2.94
C LEU A 42 4.23 2.77 -3.55
N ILE A 43 4.35 2.77 -4.87
CA ILE A 43 5.64 2.86 -5.58
C ILE A 43 6.03 4.30 -5.95
N GLY A 44 5.29 5.31 -5.48
CA GLY A 44 5.61 6.72 -5.67
C GLY A 44 5.30 7.27 -7.07
N LEU A 45 4.34 6.69 -7.79
CA LEU A 45 3.86 7.22 -9.07
C LEU A 45 2.77 8.28 -8.88
N ASP A 46 2.86 9.34 -9.67
CA ASP A 46 1.82 10.36 -9.70
C ASP A 46 0.52 9.81 -10.33
N THR A 47 -0.55 9.79 -9.53
CA THR A 47 -1.88 9.38 -9.96
C THR A 47 -2.69 10.53 -10.57
N ASN A 48 -2.23 11.78 -10.42
CA ASN A 48 -2.92 12.99 -10.86
C ASN A 48 -2.68 13.32 -12.34
N THR A 49 -1.80 12.59 -13.03
CA THR A 49 -1.58 12.78 -14.46
C THR A 49 -2.87 12.52 -15.24
N THR A 50 -3.33 13.52 -16.00
CA THR A 50 -4.55 13.50 -16.81
C THR A 50 -4.62 12.31 -17.77
N THR A 51 -3.45 11.82 -18.19
CA THR A 51 -3.27 10.56 -18.90
C THR A 51 -3.03 9.46 -17.88
N LYS A 52 -3.74 8.33 -17.95
CA LYS A 52 -3.58 7.13 -17.09
C LYS A 52 -2.23 6.42 -17.30
N TYR A 53 -1.14 7.18 -17.31
CA TYR A 53 0.22 6.76 -17.63
C TYR A 53 0.75 5.83 -16.54
N TYR A 54 0.48 6.15 -15.27
CA TYR A 54 0.84 5.28 -14.14
C TYR A 54 0.31 3.85 -14.33
N ARG A 55 -0.92 3.67 -14.87
CA ARG A 55 -1.48 2.33 -15.10
C ARG A 55 -0.66 1.53 -16.11
N ARG A 56 -0.12 2.18 -17.14
CA ARG A 56 0.76 1.53 -18.13
C ARG A 56 2.12 1.19 -17.51
N GLN A 57 2.67 2.08 -16.68
CA GLN A 57 3.93 1.82 -15.97
C GLN A 57 3.80 0.64 -15.00
N VAL A 58 2.68 0.57 -14.25
CA VAL A 58 2.38 -0.55 -13.36
C VAL A 58 2.23 -1.86 -14.14
N SER A 59 1.49 -1.85 -15.27
CA SER A 59 1.36 -3.04 -16.12
C SER A 59 2.73 -3.51 -16.65
N ARG A 60 3.55 -2.58 -17.15
CA ARG A 60 4.90 -2.90 -17.62
C ARG A 60 5.80 -3.43 -16.50
N ALA A 61 5.66 -2.91 -15.29
CA ALA A 61 6.38 -3.42 -14.13
C ALA A 61 5.95 -4.85 -13.80
N ALA A 62 4.64 -5.13 -13.89
CA ALA A 62 4.12 -6.47 -13.69
C ALA A 62 4.67 -7.47 -14.71
N ASP A 63 4.65 -7.11 -15.99
CA ASP A 63 5.21 -7.94 -17.06
C ASP A 63 6.72 -8.16 -16.89
N ARG A 64 7.46 -7.10 -16.52
CA ARG A 64 8.93 -7.14 -16.40
C ARG A 64 9.43 -7.92 -15.19
N TYR A 65 8.74 -7.80 -14.06
CA TYR A 65 9.17 -8.36 -12.77
C TYR A 65 8.36 -9.58 -12.34
N GLY A 66 7.47 -10.09 -13.21
CA GLY A 66 6.67 -11.28 -12.94
C GLY A 66 5.66 -11.10 -11.81
N LEU A 67 5.09 -9.90 -11.66
CA LEU A 67 4.14 -9.60 -10.58
C LEU A 67 2.81 -10.27 -10.89
N ARG A 68 2.19 -10.96 -9.93
CA ARG A 68 0.90 -11.63 -10.15
C ARG A 68 -0.20 -10.60 -10.40
N VAL A 69 -0.94 -10.82 -11.48
CA VAL A 69 -2.08 -10.00 -11.90
C VAL A 69 -3.33 -10.87 -12.01
N THR A 70 -4.47 -10.35 -11.56
CA THR A 70 -5.79 -10.94 -11.80
C THR A 70 -6.74 -9.94 -12.44
N GLY A 71 -7.70 -10.42 -13.21
CA GLY A 71 -8.74 -9.62 -13.85
C GLY A 71 -8.27 -8.91 -15.13
N ASN A 72 -8.90 -9.24 -16.27
CA ASN A 72 -8.48 -8.69 -17.57
C ASN A 72 -8.83 -7.19 -17.73
N LYS A 73 -10.09 -6.79 -17.47
CA LYS A 73 -10.55 -5.40 -17.68
C LYS A 73 -10.25 -4.46 -16.50
N LYS A 74 -10.15 -5.02 -15.30
CA LYS A 74 -9.86 -4.30 -14.05
C LYS A 74 -8.70 -5.02 -13.35
N PRO A 75 -7.46 -4.86 -13.84
CA PRO A 75 -6.32 -5.59 -13.30
C PRO A 75 -6.13 -5.24 -11.83
N ARG A 76 -5.88 -6.27 -11.04
CA ARG A 76 -5.41 -6.14 -9.66
C ARG A 76 -4.12 -6.92 -9.48
N TYR A 77 -3.29 -6.42 -8.58
CA TYR A 77 -1.93 -6.91 -8.38
C TYR A 77 -1.79 -7.52 -7.00
N TRP A 78 -1.10 -8.63 -6.90
CA TRP A 78 -0.89 -9.28 -5.61
C TRP A 78 -0.04 -8.42 -4.68
N ARG A 79 -0.58 -8.08 -3.50
CA ARG A 79 0.06 -7.11 -2.59
C ARG A 79 1.48 -7.50 -2.21
N ALA A 80 1.74 -8.78 -1.93
CA ALA A 80 3.07 -9.21 -1.50
C ALA A 80 4.13 -8.96 -2.59
N ASP A 81 3.77 -9.20 -3.86
CA ASP A 81 4.67 -9.00 -5.00
C ASP A 81 4.98 -7.51 -5.18
N ILE A 82 3.98 -6.64 -4.99
CA ILE A 82 4.16 -5.19 -5.06
C ILE A 82 5.02 -4.68 -3.91
N ILE A 83 4.84 -5.19 -2.69
CA ILE A 83 5.69 -4.83 -1.54
C ILE A 83 7.14 -5.22 -1.80
N GLU A 84 7.38 -6.44 -2.31
CA GLU A 84 8.72 -6.90 -2.66
C GLU A 84 9.33 -6.04 -3.77
N TYR A 85 8.56 -5.75 -4.81
CA TYR A 85 8.97 -4.86 -5.89
C TYR A 85 9.33 -3.46 -5.37
N ASN A 86 8.52 -2.89 -4.48
CA ASN A 86 8.81 -1.59 -3.87
C ASN A 86 10.10 -1.61 -3.05
N ARG A 87 10.36 -2.68 -2.30
CA ARG A 87 11.65 -2.86 -1.61
C ARG A 87 12.82 -2.87 -2.60
N LYS A 88 12.68 -3.55 -3.74
CA LYS A 88 13.70 -3.56 -4.81
C LYS A 88 13.90 -2.17 -5.43
N LEU A 89 12.83 -1.38 -5.61
CA LEU A 89 12.89 0.01 -6.07
C LEU A 89 13.70 0.88 -5.10
N LEU A 90 13.39 0.81 -3.81
CA LEU A 90 14.09 1.58 -2.77
C LEU A 90 15.57 1.18 -2.65
N ALA A 91 15.88 -0.11 -2.87
CA ALA A 91 17.25 -0.61 -2.92
C ALA A 91 17.98 -0.29 -4.24
N GLY A 92 17.32 0.33 -5.23
CA GLY A 92 17.91 0.62 -6.55
C GLY A 92 18.10 -0.61 -7.46
N THR A 93 17.65 -1.79 -7.04
CA THR A 93 17.77 -3.06 -7.80
C THR A 93 16.63 -3.27 -8.80
N ALA A 94 15.59 -2.44 -8.74
CA ALA A 94 14.52 -2.37 -9.72
C ALA A 94 14.29 -0.93 -10.18
N VAL A 95 13.62 -0.77 -11.33
CA VAL A 95 13.28 0.55 -11.90
C VAL A 95 11.86 0.56 -12.42
N ILE A 96 11.17 1.70 -12.24
CA ILE A 96 9.83 1.89 -12.79
C ILE A 96 9.93 2.07 -14.32
N PRO A 97 9.31 1.19 -15.13
CA PRO A 97 9.44 1.25 -16.57
C PRO A 97 8.84 2.53 -17.15
N GLY A 98 9.63 3.30 -17.90
CA GLY A 98 9.16 4.52 -18.56
C GLY A 98 8.97 5.72 -17.63
N GLY A 99 9.58 5.73 -16.44
CA GLY A 99 9.77 6.98 -15.70
C GLY A 99 10.94 7.74 -16.30
N ASN A 100 10.73 8.98 -16.74
CA ASN A 100 11.83 9.93 -16.85
C ASN A 100 12.27 10.23 -15.41
N ARG A 101 13.47 9.80 -15.06
CA ARG A 101 14.15 10.28 -13.86
C ARG A 101 14.55 11.73 -14.04
#